data_AF-G2J543-F1
#
_entry.id   AF-G2J543-F1
#
_cell.length_a   1.000
_cell.length_b   1.000
_cell.length_c   1.000
_cell.angle_alpha   90.00
_cell.angle_beta   90.00
_cell.angle_gamma   90.00
#
_symmetry.space_group_name_H-M   'P 1'
#
loop_
_entity.id
_entity.type
_entity.pdbx_description
1 polymer ?
#
loop_
_entity_poly.entity_id
_entity_poly.type
_entity_poly.pdbx_seq_one_letter_code
_entity_poly.pdbx_strand_id
1 'polypeptide(L)'
;MKTAKARLFASTQKHQSGVATVEFALIAMILFALLLGIMEFGRLLFTWNSAVEATRRGARLAIVCDMNATGVKNAMRQILPIVATGDITVNYSPSTCTGSADCQSVTVSISPNAPAFHYNFLYIGTSWRIPAFSTTLTRESLSNGTGADQNPDCSIT
;
A
#
# COMPACT_ATOMS: atom_id res chain seq x y z
N MET A 1 28.74 43.65 -76.83
CA MET A 1 29.45 42.85 -75.81
C MET A 1 28.92 43.23 -74.43
N LYS A 2 27.89 42.54 -73.92
CA LYS A 2 27.40 42.67 -72.53
C LYS A 2 26.92 41.30 -72.07
N THR A 3 27.64 40.67 -71.15
CA THR A 3 27.28 39.38 -70.55
C THR A 3 26.62 39.63 -69.21
N ALA A 4 25.36 39.23 -69.07
CA ALA A 4 24.63 39.26 -67.81
C ALA A 4 25.03 38.04 -66.97
N LYS A 5 25.58 38.27 -65.76
CA LYS A 5 25.80 37.23 -64.76
C LYS A 5 24.53 37.06 -63.93
N ALA A 6 23.78 36.00 -64.18
CA ALA A 6 22.69 35.58 -63.31
C ALA A 6 23.28 35.06 -61.98
N ARG A 7 22.95 35.72 -60.87
CA ARG A 7 23.27 35.23 -59.53
C ARG A 7 22.23 34.19 -59.13
N LEU A 8 22.61 32.92 -59.16
CA LEU A 8 21.83 31.81 -58.59
C LEU A 8 21.83 31.94 -57.07
N PHE A 9 20.73 32.44 -56.51
CA PHE A 9 20.44 32.30 -55.08
C PHE A 9 20.02 30.86 -54.81
N ALA A 10 20.99 30.02 -54.44
CA ALA A 10 20.69 28.70 -53.90
C ALA A 10 20.08 28.85 -52.51
N SER A 11 18.74 28.76 -52.44
CA SER A 11 18.02 28.65 -51.17
C SER A 11 18.36 27.30 -50.53
N THR A 12 19.22 27.32 -49.53
CA THR A 12 19.49 26.16 -48.67
C THR A 12 18.28 25.99 -47.75
N GLN A 13 17.34 25.16 -48.18
CA GLN A 13 16.27 24.63 -47.32
C GLN A 13 16.93 23.88 -46.17
N LYS A 14 17.08 24.55 -45.02
CA LYS A 14 17.52 23.91 -43.78
C LYS A 14 16.46 22.91 -43.36
N HIS A 15 16.72 21.63 -43.57
CA HIS A 15 15.91 20.54 -43.06
C HIS A 15 15.84 20.68 -41.53
N GLN A 16 14.65 20.89 -40.97
CA GLN A 16 14.41 20.86 -39.52
C GLN A 16 14.36 19.40 -39.01
N SER A 17 15.39 18.63 -39.33
CA SER A 17 15.55 17.25 -38.88
C SER A 17 16.00 17.25 -37.41
N GLY A 18 15.04 17.26 -36.49
CA GLY A 18 15.30 17.12 -35.06
C GLY A 18 14.26 17.79 -34.15
N VAL A 19 13.52 18.78 -34.66
CA VAL A 19 12.49 19.49 -33.86
C VAL A 19 11.37 18.54 -33.44
N ALA A 20 10.91 17.69 -34.34
CA ALA A 20 9.90 16.67 -34.05
C ALA A 20 10.34 15.68 -32.94
N THR A 21 11.63 15.35 -32.89
CA THR A 21 12.18 14.46 -31.85
C THR A 21 12.16 15.13 -30.47
N VAL A 22 12.43 16.44 -30.41
CA VAL A 22 12.39 17.22 -29.16
C VAL A 22 10.96 17.39 -28.66
N GLU A 23 10.01 17.71 -29.55
CA GLU A 23 8.59 17.80 -29.20
C GLU A 23 8.05 16.48 -28.65
N PHE A 24 8.39 15.37 -29.30
CA PHE A 24 8.04 14.04 -28.81
C PHE A 24 8.65 13.74 -27.44
N ALA A 25 9.93 14.10 -27.22
CA ALA A 25 10.60 13.86 -25.94
C ALA A 25 9.94 14.61 -24.77
N LEU A 26 9.48 15.85 -24.99
CA LEU A 26 8.77 16.64 -23.98
C LEU A 26 7.41 16.02 -23.64
N ILE A 27 6.64 15.62 -24.65
CA ILE A 27 5.34 14.97 -24.44
C ILE A 27 5.52 13.62 -23.76
N ALA A 28 6.49 12.83 -24.19
CA ALA A 28 6.80 11.53 -23.60
C ALA A 28 7.20 11.67 -22.12
N MET A 29 8.00 12.67 -21.76
CA MET A 29 8.39 12.93 -20.37
C MET A 29 7.16 13.17 -19.48
N ILE A 30 6.22 14.01 -19.93
CA ILE A 30 4.98 14.30 -19.19
C ILE A 30 4.11 13.04 -19.12
N LEU A 31 3.97 12.31 -20.23
CA LEU A 31 3.19 11.08 -20.30
C LEU A 31 3.71 10.03 -19.32
N PHE A 32 5.03 9.77 -19.29
CA PHE A 32 5.63 8.83 -18.36
C PHE A 32 5.51 9.28 -16.91
N ALA A 33 5.67 10.58 -16.62
CA ALA A 33 5.44 11.11 -15.27
C ALA A 33 4.00 10.87 -14.81
N LEU A 34 3.03 11.06 -15.69
CA LEU A 34 1.61 10.85 -15.41
C LEU A 34 1.29 9.36 -15.21
N LEU A 35 1.81 8.48 -16.07
CA LEU A 35 1.64 7.02 -15.95
C LEU A 35 2.24 6.47 -14.66
N LEU A 36 3.48 6.85 -14.34
CA LEU A 36 4.13 6.45 -13.08
C LEU A 36 3.37 7.02 -11.87
N GLY A 37 2.87 8.24 -11.97
CA GLY A 37 2.06 8.84 -10.92
C GLY A 37 0.77 8.08 -10.64
N ILE A 38 0.05 7.67 -11.69
CA ILE A 38 -1.16 6.83 -11.55
C ILE A 38 -0.82 5.45 -10.95
N MET A 39 0.30 4.83 -11.38
CA MET A 39 0.71 3.53 -10.85
C MET A 39 1.02 3.60 -9.34
N GLU A 40 1.78 4.60 -8.89
CA GLU A 40 2.07 4.81 -7.47
C GLU A 40 0.79 5.10 -6.67
N PHE A 41 -0.12 5.90 -7.22
CA PHE A 41 -1.41 6.18 -6.58
C PHE A 41 -2.30 4.93 -6.47
N GLY A 42 -2.31 4.07 -7.50
CA GLY A 42 -3.02 2.79 -7.45
C GLY A 42 -2.46 1.87 -6.35
N ARG A 43 -1.13 1.81 -6.20
CA ARG A 43 -0.46 1.01 -5.16
C ARG A 43 -0.75 1.54 -3.76
N LEU A 44 -0.78 2.87 -3.60
CA LEU A 44 -1.20 3.56 -2.37
C LEU A 44 -2.60 3.13 -1.94
N LEU A 45 -3.58 3.26 -2.85
CA LEU A 45 -4.97 2.89 -2.58
C LEU A 45 -5.14 1.40 -2.29
N PHE A 46 -4.44 0.53 -3.01
CA PHE A 46 -4.45 -0.91 -2.74
C PHE A 46 -3.98 -1.20 -1.31
N THR A 47 -2.83 -0.64 -0.93
CA THR A 47 -2.24 -0.87 0.40
C THR A 47 -3.15 -0.33 1.52
N TRP A 48 -3.79 0.82 1.29
CA TRP A 48 -4.76 1.39 2.22
C TRP A 48 -5.94 0.44 2.48
N ASN A 49 -6.56 -0.08 1.41
CA ASN A 49 -7.69 -1.00 1.54
C ASN A 49 -7.26 -2.33 2.19
N SER A 50 -6.10 -2.86 1.79
CA SER A 50 -5.53 -4.07 2.41
C SER A 50 -5.22 -3.89 3.89
N ALA A 51 -4.77 -2.70 4.34
CA ALA A 51 -4.52 -2.42 5.75
C ALA A 51 -5.80 -2.42 6.58
N VAL A 52 -6.87 -1.80 6.07
CA VAL A 52 -8.19 -1.81 6.73
C VAL A 52 -8.69 -3.26 6.86
N GLU A 53 -8.66 -4.03 5.76
CA GLU A 53 -9.13 -5.41 5.79
C GLU A 53 -8.26 -6.30 6.70
N ALA A 54 -6.94 -6.11 6.69
CA ALA A 54 -6.03 -6.83 7.56
C ALA A 54 -6.31 -6.56 9.05
N THR A 55 -6.51 -5.30 9.46
CA THR A 55 -6.84 -4.98 10.85
C THR A 55 -8.19 -5.54 11.28
N ARG A 56 -9.20 -5.49 10.39
CA ARG A 56 -10.53 -6.06 10.65
C ARG A 56 -10.49 -7.57 10.82
N ARG A 57 -9.82 -8.28 9.91
CA ARG A 57 -9.63 -9.74 10.03
C ARG A 57 -8.80 -10.08 11.25
N GLY A 58 -7.72 -9.33 11.53
CA GLY A 58 -6.88 -9.52 12.70
C GLY A 58 -7.66 -9.35 14.01
N ALA A 59 -8.51 -8.33 14.12
CA ALA A 59 -9.36 -8.12 15.29
C ALA A 59 -10.37 -9.25 15.47
N ARG A 60 -11.00 -9.71 14.38
CA ARG A 60 -11.96 -10.84 14.43
C ARG A 60 -11.27 -12.15 14.83
N LEU A 61 -10.07 -12.39 14.31
CA LEU A 61 -9.29 -13.56 14.67
C LEU A 61 -8.81 -13.53 16.13
N ALA A 62 -8.41 -12.35 16.61
CA ALA A 62 -8.00 -12.16 17.99
C ALA A 62 -9.16 -12.25 19.01
N ILE A 63 -10.40 -11.95 18.60
CA ILE A 63 -11.58 -12.09 19.46
C ILE A 63 -12.21 -13.49 19.38
N VAL A 64 -12.24 -14.14 18.20
CA VAL A 64 -12.95 -15.44 18.06
C VAL A 64 -12.04 -16.62 18.39
N CYS A 65 -10.77 -16.56 18.04
CA CYS A 65 -9.83 -17.66 18.23
C CYS A 65 -8.99 -17.42 19.49
N ASP A 66 -8.74 -18.49 20.26
CA ASP A 66 -7.75 -18.49 21.33
C ASP A 66 -6.33 -18.64 20.76
N MET A 67 -5.93 -17.66 19.95
CA MET A 67 -4.62 -17.62 19.32
C MET A 67 -3.74 -16.53 19.94
N ASN A 68 -2.46 -16.83 20.09
CA ASN A 68 -1.47 -15.86 20.54
C ASN A 68 -1.34 -14.68 19.55
N ALA A 69 -0.89 -13.53 20.04
CA ALA A 69 -0.67 -12.33 19.21
C ALA A 69 0.20 -12.60 17.97
N THR A 70 1.13 -13.57 18.03
CA THR A 70 1.94 -13.99 16.88
C THR A 70 1.10 -14.61 15.75
N GLY A 71 0.10 -15.43 16.08
CA GLY A 71 -0.80 -16.03 15.09
C GLY A 71 -1.65 -14.98 14.38
N VAL A 72 -2.19 -14.02 15.16
CA VAL A 72 -2.94 -12.87 14.62
C VAL A 72 -2.06 -12.05 13.66
N LYS A 73 -0.82 -11.75 14.05
CA LYS A 73 0.15 -11.02 13.21
C LYS A 73 0.46 -11.77 11.91
N ASN A 74 0.61 -13.09 11.96
CA ASN A 74 0.85 -13.90 10.76
C ASN A 74 -0.36 -13.89 9.82
N ALA A 75 -1.57 -14.02 10.35
CA ALA A 75 -2.80 -13.94 9.55
C ALA A 75 -3.01 -12.57 8.91
N MET A 76 -2.63 -11.48 9.60
CA MET A 76 -2.62 -10.13 9.03
C MET A 76 -1.60 -10.01 7.89
N ARG A 77 -0.42 -10.62 8.03
CA ARG A 77 0.63 -10.61 6.99
C ARG A 77 0.27 -11.43 5.75
N GLN A 78 -0.65 -12.39 5.84
CA GLN A 78 -1.20 -13.06 4.65
C GLN A 78 -1.96 -12.09 3.75
N ILE A 79 -2.58 -11.04 4.32
CA ILE A 79 -3.27 -9.99 3.56
C ILE A 79 -2.32 -8.87 3.19
N LEU A 80 -1.48 -8.44 4.14
CA LEU A 80 -0.59 -7.31 4.00
C LEU A 80 0.87 -7.72 4.32
N PRO A 81 1.57 -8.41 3.39
CA PRO A 81 2.89 -8.98 3.65
C PRO A 81 3.99 -7.92 3.80
N ILE A 82 3.74 -6.71 3.28
CA ILE A 82 4.66 -5.57 3.32
C ILE A 82 4.85 -5.02 4.74
N VAL A 83 3.91 -5.24 5.66
CA VAL A 83 3.99 -4.77 7.05
C VAL A 83 4.79 -5.77 7.89
N ALA A 84 5.73 -5.25 8.69
CA ALA A 84 6.49 -6.06 9.63
C ALA A 84 5.65 -6.43 10.85
N THR A 85 5.93 -7.58 11.47
CA THR A 85 5.23 -8.02 12.70
C THR A 85 5.47 -7.05 13.88
N GLY A 86 6.55 -6.29 13.87
CA GLY A 86 6.86 -5.24 14.85
C GLY A 86 5.96 -4.01 14.74
N ASP A 87 5.41 -3.73 13.56
CA ASP A 87 4.51 -2.59 13.33
C ASP A 87 3.05 -2.89 13.67
N ILE A 88 2.73 -4.15 13.96
CA ILE A 88 1.38 -4.60 14.31
C ILE A 88 1.29 -4.69 15.83
N THR A 89 0.35 -3.96 16.42
CA THR A 89 0.07 -3.99 17.86
C THR A 89 -1.32 -4.55 18.10
N VAL A 90 -1.40 -5.59 18.93
CA VAL A 90 -2.65 -6.20 19.38
C VAL A 90 -2.77 -5.90 20.87
N ASN A 91 -3.75 -5.09 21.24
CA ASN A 91 -4.02 -4.71 22.62
C ASN A 91 -5.33 -5.32 23.08
N TYR A 92 -5.27 -5.99 24.23
CA TYR A 92 -6.41 -6.63 24.87
C TYR A 92 -6.88 -5.77 26.04
N SER A 93 -8.20 -5.65 26.23
CA SER A 93 -8.80 -4.90 27.32
C SER A 93 -9.85 -5.76 28.04
N PRO A 94 -9.85 -5.82 29.39
CA PRO A 94 -8.90 -5.18 30.31
C PRO A 94 -7.48 -5.78 30.25
N SER A 95 -6.45 -5.02 30.65
CA SER A 95 -5.03 -5.39 30.50
C SER A 95 -4.57 -6.59 31.34
N THR A 96 -5.45 -7.11 32.19
CA THR A 96 -5.25 -8.31 33.03
C THR A 96 -5.51 -9.61 32.27
N CYS A 97 -6.05 -9.52 31.06
CA CYS A 97 -6.43 -10.70 30.30
C CYS A 97 -5.23 -11.27 29.55
N THR A 98 -4.89 -12.53 29.83
CA THR A 98 -3.84 -13.29 29.15
C THR A 98 -4.48 -14.21 28.12
N GLY A 99 -4.78 -13.68 26.94
CA GLY A 99 -5.45 -14.43 25.85
C GLY A 99 -6.93 -14.05 25.67
N SER A 100 -7.55 -14.54 24.60
CA SER A 100 -8.89 -14.08 24.20
C SER A 100 -10.01 -14.56 25.14
N ALA A 101 -9.75 -15.58 25.97
CA ALA A 101 -10.71 -16.21 26.89
C ALA A 101 -11.40 -15.25 27.89
N ASP A 102 -10.73 -14.18 28.34
CA ASP A 102 -11.24 -13.25 29.37
C ASP A 102 -11.34 -11.79 28.90
N CYS A 103 -10.99 -11.49 27.65
CA CYS A 103 -10.93 -10.12 27.13
C CYS A 103 -12.31 -9.59 26.77
N GLN A 104 -12.66 -8.38 27.20
CA GLN A 104 -13.91 -7.71 26.82
C GLN A 104 -13.83 -7.08 25.42
N SER A 105 -12.67 -6.53 25.07
CA SER A 105 -12.41 -5.96 23.75
C SER A 105 -10.97 -6.17 23.30
N VAL A 106 -10.81 -6.21 21.98
CA VAL A 106 -9.50 -6.29 21.33
C VAL A 106 -9.36 -5.13 20.36
N THR A 107 -8.22 -4.44 20.44
CA THR A 107 -7.85 -3.39 19.51
C THR A 107 -6.62 -3.84 18.75
N VAL A 108 -6.76 -3.97 17.43
CA VAL A 108 -5.65 -4.27 16.52
C VAL A 108 -5.31 -3.00 15.76
N SER A 109 -4.03 -2.63 15.78
CA SER A 109 -3.54 -1.44 15.10
C SER A 109 -2.28 -1.71 14.31
N ILE A 110 -2.07 -0.92 13.26
CA ILE A 110 -0.84 -0.87 12.48
C ILE A 110 -0.18 0.49 12.73
N SER A 111 1.12 0.48 13.00
CA SER A 111 1.92 1.67 13.22
C SER A 111 1.85 2.62 12.02
N PRO A 112 1.59 3.92 12.23
CA PRO A 112 1.60 4.92 11.17
C PRO A 112 3.00 5.19 10.60
N ASN A 113 4.05 4.78 11.32
CA ASN A 113 5.44 4.91 10.89
C ASN A 113 5.99 3.62 10.28
N ALA A 114 5.13 2.64 9.98
CA ALA A 114 5.58 1.42 9.31
C ALA A 114 6.24 1.79 7.97
N PRO A 115 7.45 1.28 7.67
CA PRO A 115 8.15 1.59 6.42
C PRO A 115 7.35 1.13 5.18
N ALA A 116 6.42 0.19 5.37
CA ALA A 116 5.43 -0.22 4.38
C ALA A 116 4.61 0.93 3.78
N PHE A 117 4.44 2.03 4.52
CA PHE A 117 3.66 3.19 4.12
C PHE A 117 4.52 4.36 3.64
N HIS A 118 5.83 4.18 3.46
CA HIS A 118 6.70 5.20 2.89
C HIS A 118 6.67 5.12 1.35
N TYR A 119 5.98 6.06 0.73
CA TYR A 119 5.94 6.18 -0.73
C TYR A 119 6.85 7.30 -1.18
N ASN A 120 7.81 6.96 -2.04
CA ASN A 120 8.72 7.93 -2.67
C ASN A 120 8.19 8.26 -4.06
N PHE A 121 7.34 9.27 -4.17
CA PHE A 121 6.81 9.71 -5.46
C PHE A 121 7.96 10.27 -6.32
N LEU A 122 8.26 9.62 -7.45
CA LEU A 122 9.31 10.04 -8.40
C LEU A 122 10.70 10.31 -7.77
N TYR A 123 11.02 9.66 -6.64
CA TYR A 123 12.24 9.93 -5.85
C TYR A 123 12.37 11.40 -5.36
N ILE A 124 11.30 12.18 -5.41
CA ILE A 124 11.25 13.55 -4.89
C ILE A 124 10.96 13.48 -3.39
N GLY A 125 11.93 12.97 -2.62
CA GLY A 125 12.23 13.18 -1.19
C GLY A 125 11.12 13.25 -0.13
N THR A 126 9.86 13.01 -0.44
CA THR A 126 8.72 13.28 0.45
C THR A 126 8.01 11.98 0.75
N SER A 127 8.40 11.34 1.85
CA SER A 127 7.66 10.19 2.38
C SER A 127 6.31 10.68 2.89
N TRP A 128 5.27 10.55 2.08
CA TRP A 128 3.90 10.78 2.54
C TRP A 128 3.55 9.71 3.58
N ARG A 129 3.12 10.12 4.78
CA ARG A 129 2.77 9.19 5.86
C ARG A 129 1.26 8.97 5.89
N ILE A 130 0.87 7.72 6.07
CA ILE A 130 -0.52 7.31 6.17
C ILE A 130 -0.93 7.34 7.67
N PRO A 131 -2.15 7.80 8.02
CA PRO A 131 -2.62 7.77 9.40
C PRO A 131 -2.70 6.35 9.95
N ALA A 132 -2.69 6.22 11.28
CA ALA A 132 -2.77 4.92 11.92
C ALA A 132 -4.12 4.25 11.61
N PHE A 133 -4.08 2.95 11.31
CA PHE A 133 -5.27 2.12 11.18
C PHE A 133 -5.46 1.34 12.46
N SER A 134 -6.64 1.45 13.06
CA SER A 134 -7.02 0.66 14.23
C SER A 134 -8.45 0.16 14.09
N THR A 135 -8.65 -1.13 14.38
CA THR A 135 -9.98 -1.73 14.49
C THR A 135 -10.15 -2.28 15.90
N THR A 136 -11.21 -1.86 16.57
CA THR A 136 -11.60 -2.36 17.89
C THR A 136 -12.88 -3.17 17.75
N LEU A 137 -12.86 -4.40 18.27
CA LEU A 137 -14.03 -5.26 18.36
C LEU A 137 -14.29 -5.65 19.82
N THR A 138 -15.56 -5.72 20.20
CA THR A 138 -16.02 -6.21 21.50
C THR A 138 -16.32 -7.69 21.42
N ARG A 139 -16.33 -8.40 22.55
CA ARG A 139 -16.68 -9.82 22.59
C ARG A 139 -18.08 -10.08 22.04
N GLU A 140 -18.20 -10.84 20.95
CA GLU A 140 -19.49 -11.23 20.35
C GLU A 140 -19.79 -12.74 20.34
N SER A 141 -18.80 -13.64 20.46
CA SER A 141 -18.98 -15.05 20.90
C SER A 141 -17.61 -15.73 20.90
N LEU A 142 -17.25 -16.36 22.01
CA LEU A 142 -15.90 -16.84 22.27
C LEU A 142 -15.98 -18.26 22.84
N SER A 143 -16.20 -19.20 21.95
CA SER A 143 -15.84 -20.59 22.16
C SER A 143 -15.41 -21.11 20.80
N ASN A 144 -14.09 -21.23 20.60
CA ASN A 144 -13.60 -22.14 19.57
C ASN A 144 -13.97 -23.54 20.08
N GLY A 145 -15.07 -24.06 19.58
CA GLY A 145 -15.54 -25.39 19.95
C GLY A 145 -14.48 -26.45 19.74
N THR A 146 -14.56 -27.55 20.49
CA THR A 146 -13.65 -28.69 20.32
C THR A 146 -14.30 -29.74 19.44
N GLY A 147 -13.81 -29.92 18.22
CA GLY A 147 -14.33 -30.93 17.29
C GLY A 147 -15.20 -30.32 16.17
N ALA A 148 -16.47 -30.72 16.06
CA ALA A 148 -17.35 -30.33 14.94
C ALA A 148 -17.88 -28.88 15.02
N ASP A 149 -17.72 -28.23 16.16
CA ASP A 149 -18.05 -26.85 16.50
C ASP A 149 -16.83 -25.90 16.45
N GLN A 150 -15.68 -26.42 15.98
CA GLN A 150 -14.47 -25.64 15.80
C GLN A 150 -14.64 -24.64 14.66
N ASN A 151 -14.28 -23.38 14.90
CA ASN A 151 -14.41 -22.35 13.89
C ASN A 151 -13.34 -22.57 12.80
N PRO A 152 -13.71 -22.79 11.52
CA PRO A 152 -12.73 -22.97 10.44
C PRO A 152 -11.84 -21.75 10.24
N ASP A 153 -12.29 -20.55 10.65
CA ASP A 153 -11.45 -19.35 10.62
C ASP A 153 -10.27 -19.44 11.62
N CYS A 154 -10.27 -20.38 12.56
CA CYS A 154 -9.21 -20.56 13.58
C CYS A 154 -8.17 -21.63 13.23
N SER A 155 -8.37 -22.41 12.16
CA SER A 155 -7.43 -23.48 11.75
C SER A 155 -6.34 -23.04 10.76
N ILE A 156 -6.29 -21.74 10.43
CA ILE A 156 -5.26 -21.12 9.59
C ILE A 156 -3.98 -20.90 10.41
N THR A 157 -3.26 -22.00 10.66
CA THR A 157 -1.86 -21.96 11.10
C THR A 157 -0.94 -22.11 9.90
#